data_AF-A0A976M6X0-F1
#
_entry.id   AF-A0A976M6X0-F1
#
_cell.length_a   1.000
_cell.length_b   1.000
_cell.length_c   1.000
_cell.angle_alpha   90.00
_cell.angle_beta   90.00
_cell.angle_gamma   90.00
#
_symmetry.space_group_name_H-M   'P 1'
#
loop_
_entity.id
_entity.type
_entity.pdbx_description
1 polymer ?
#
loop_
_entity_poly.entity_id
_entity_poly.type
_entity_poly.pdbx_seq_one_letter_code
_entity_poly.pdbx_strand_id
1 'polypeptide(L)'
;MVKDKLKRKSLAPLTRDYTLHLHKMVHRVTFKRKAPTSVKKIKEFASKVMKTKDVRIDPRLNEFLWSNGIKNLPKRVRVRVSRRRNDDEDAKEPMYTLVQHIPVEDFSGLQSEVVANE
;
A
#
# COMPACT_ATOMS: atom_id res chain seq x y z
N MET A 1 -23.64 9.31 -31.81
CA MET A 1 -22.91 9.93 -30.68
C MET A 1 -21.93 8.91 -30.10
N VAL A 2 -20.70 8.87 -30.63
CA VAL A 2 -19.63 8.04 -30.09
C VAL A 2 -18.94 8.86 -29.01
N LYS A 3 -19.07 8.44 -27.74
CA LYS A 3 -18.41 9.11 -26.62
C LYS A 3 -16.90 9.01 -26.81
N ASP A 4 -16.27 10.16 -27.00
CA ASP A 4 -14.82 10.36 -26.91
C ASP A 4 -14.27 9.63 -25.67
N LYS A 5 -13.45 8.60 -25.90
CA LYS A 5 -12.69 7.97 -24.83
C LYS A 5 -11.65 8.99 -24.37
N LEU A 6 -11.94 9.68 -23.27
CA LEU A 6 -10.98 10.51 -22.55
C LEU A 6 -9.63 9.75 -22.46
N LYS A 7 -8.61 10.26 -23.16
CA LYS A 7 -7.23 9.75 -23.10
C LYS A 7 -6.84 9.62 -21.63
N ARG A 8 -6.68 8.39 -21.11
CA ARG A 8 -6.18 8.19 -19.74
C ARG A 8 -4.79 8.82 -19.69
N LYS A 9 -4.62 9.88 -18.88
CA LYS A 9 -3.29 10.41 -18.55
C LYS A 9 -2.38 9.23 -18.21
N SER A 10 -1.19 9.19 -18.82
CA SER A 10 -0.16 8.24 -18.44
C SER A 10 0.07 8.34 -16.93
N LEU A 11 0.10 7.19 -16.26
CA LEU A 11 0.30 7.13 -14.82
C LEU A 11 1.71 7.67 -14.53
N ALA A 12 1.86 8.85 -13.95
CA ALA A 12 3.18 9.35 -13.60
C ALA A 12 3.75 8.60 -12.37
N PRO A 13 5.07 8.50 -12.18
CA PRO A 13 5.63 8.11 -10.88
C PRO A 13 5.05 8.99 -9.78
N LEU A 14 4.70 8.40 -8.63
CA LEU A 14 3.99 9.08 -7.56
C LEU A 14 4.26 8.41 -6.23
N THR A 15 4.59 9.18 -5.21
CA THR A 15 4.73 8.69 -3.85
C THR A 15 3.76 9.39 -2.92
N ARG A 16 3.14 8.62 -2.04
CA ARG A 16 2.18 9.12 -1.05
C ARG A 16 2.31 8.37 0.26
N ASP A 17 2.18 9.09 1.35
CA ASP A 17 2.17 8.49 2.67
C ASP A 17 0.73 8.39 3.19
N TYR A 18 0.40 7.21 3.73
CA TYR A 18 -0.93 6.86 4.21
C TYR A 18 -0.85 6.28 5.60
N THR A 19 -1.83 6.63 6.44
CA THR A 19 -2.06 5.93 7.72
C THR A 19 -3.17 4.91 7.51
N LEU A 20 -2.84 3.61 7.57
CA LEU A 20 -3.80 2.52 7.41
C LEU A 20 -4.35 2.08 8.76
N HIS A 21 -5.67 2.09 8.90
CA HIS A 21 -6.32 1.58 10.10
C HIS A 21 -6.56 0.06 10.00
N LEU A 22 -5.55 -0.72 10.37
CA LEU A 22 -5.59 -2.17 10.23
C LEU A 22 -6.66 -2.85 11.09
N HIS A 23 -6.89 -2.36 12.31
CA HIS A 23 -7.93 -2.92 13.18
C HIS A 23 -9.33 -2.87 12.53
N LYS A 24 -9.63 -1.81 11.78
CA LYS A 24 -10.86 -1.69 11.00
C LYS A 24 -10.85 -2.65 9.80
N MET A 25 -9.71 -2.79 9.12
CA MET A 25 -9.57 -3.65 7.93
C MET A 25 -9.69 -5.15 8.25
N VAL A 26 -9.22 -5.59 9.42
CA VAL A 26 -9.27 -7.00 9.86
C VAL A 26 -10.38 -7.27 10.90
N HIS A 27 -11.35 -6.36 10.99
CA HIS A 27 -12.48 -6.53 11.88
C HIS A 27 -13.26 -7.82 11.54
N ARG A 28 -13.66 -8.57 12.57
CA ARG A 28 -14.35 -9.88 12.45
C ARG A 28 -13.56 -11.00 11.74
N VAL A 29 -12.26 -10.84 11.53
CA VAL A 29 -11.40 -11.90 11.00
C VAL A 29 -10.95 -12.85 12.13
N THR A 30 -10.99 -14.16 11.88
CA THR A 30 -10.46 -15.19 12.79
C THR A 30 -8.99 -14.93 13.14
N PHE A 31 -8.61 -15.14 14.41
CA PHE A 31 -7.26 -14.82 14.90
C PHE A 31 -6.13 -15.44 14.07
N LYS A 32 -6.25 -16.72 13.67
CA LYS A 32 -5.25 -17.41 12.84
C LYS A 32 -5.10 -16.83 11.43
N ARG A 33 -5.98 -15.91 11.02
CA ARG A 33 -5.97 -15.30 9.68
C ARG A 33 -5.74 -13.80 9.73
N LYS A 34 -5.59 -13.16 10.89
CA LYS A 34 -5.52 -11.69 10.99
C LYS A 34 -4.30 -11.12 10.27
N ALA A 35 -3.08 -11.54 10.60
CA ALA A 35 -1.87 -11.06 9.93
C ALA A 35 -1.80 -11.42 8.42
N PRO A 36 -2.13 -12.65 7.99
CA PRO A 36 -2.21 -12.95 6.55
C PRO A 36 -3.25 -12.09 5.82
N THR A 37 -4.39 -11.82 6.46
CA THR A 37 -5.46 -10.99 5.88
C THR A 37 -5.05 -9.53 5.81
N SER A 38 -4.33 -9.00 6.79
CA SER A 38 -3.89 -7.60 6.77
C SER A 38 -2.95 -7.32 5.60
N VAL A 39 -1.99 -8.22 5.34
CA VAL A 39 -1.09 -8.14 4.19
C VAL A 39 -1.89 -8.07 2.89
N LYS A 40 -2.91 -8.94 2.74
CA LYS A 40 -3.82 -8.91 1.57
C LYS A 40 -4.57 -7.59 1.46
N LYS A 41 -5.09 -7.06 2.58
CA LYS A 41 -5.80 -5.78 2.61
C LYS A 41 -4.91 -4.58 2.27
N ILE A 42 -3.65 -4.61 2.69
CA ILE A 42 -2.67 -3.59 2.31
C ILE A 42 -2.39 -3.65 0.80
N LYS A 43 -2.24 -4.85 0.22
CA LYS A 43 -2.10 -5.00 -1.24
C LYS A 43 -3.33 -4.48 -2.00
N GLU A 44 -4.53 -4.85 -1.55
CA GLU A 44 -5.80 -4.37 -2.13
C GLU A 44 -5.90 -2.83 -2.07
N PHE A 45 -5.52 -2.24 -0.93
CA PHE A 45 -5.51 -0.79 -0.75
C PHE A 45 -4.53 -0.12 -1.72
N ALA A 46 -3.28 -0.58 -1.76
CA ALA A 46 -2.25 -0.01 -2.63
C ALA A 46 -2.61 -0.12 -4.12
N SER A 47 -3.13 -1.29 -4.54
CA SER A 47 -3.60 -1.50 -5.91
C SER A 47 -4.72 -0.52 -6.28
N LYS A 48 -5.70 -0.32 -5.38
CA LYS A 48 -6.82 0.60 -5.62
C LYS A 48 -6.38 2.06 -5.71
N VAL A 49 -5.48 2.49 -4.82
CA VAL A 49 -5.04 3.88 -4.73
C VAL A 49 -4.10 4.25 -5.89
N MET A 50 -3.13 3.38 -6.19
CA MET A 50 -2.12 3.65 -7.22
C MET A 50 -2.54 3.18 -8.62
N LYS A 51 -3.64 2.42 -8.73
CA LYS A 51 -4.14 1.87 -9.99
C LYS A 51 -3.11 0.99 -10.70
N THR A 52 -2.32 0.23 -9.95
CA THR A 52 -1.38 -0.76 -10.47
C THR A 52 -1.79 -2.16 -10.05
N LYS A 53 -1.50 -3.15 -10.92
CA LYS A 53 -1.76 -4.56 -10.62
C LYS A 53 -0.60 -5.21 -9.86
N ASP A 54 0.64 -4.87 -10.23
CA ASP A 54 1.83 -5.29 -9.48
C ASP A 54 1.99 -4.44 -8.20
N VAL A 55 1.96 -5.11 -7.05
CA VAL A 55 2.13 -4.52 -5.72
C VAL A 55 3.11 -5.36 -4.91
N ARG A 56 4.24 -4.74 -4.59
CA ARG A 56 5.35 -5.31 -3.84
C ARG A 56 5.33 -4.73 -2.43
N ILE A 57 5.40 -5.61 -1.43
CA ILE A 57 5.48 -5.22 -0.02
C ILE A 57 6.93 -5.36 0.41
N ASP A 58 7.47 -4.31 1.01
CA ASP A 58 8.80 -4.31 1.62
C ASP A 58 8.85 -5.34 2.78
N PRO A 59 9.88 -6.19 2.85
CA PRO A 59 10.11 -7.08 3.99
C PRO A 59 9.99 -6.39 5.35
N ARG A 60 10.47 -5.14 5.48
CA ARG A 60 10.37 -4.38 6.75
C ARG A 60 8.93 -4.10 7.16
N LEU A 61 8.04 -3.85 6.19
CA LEU A 61 6.61 -3.71 6.47
C LEU A 61 6.01 -5.04 6.89
N ASN A 62 6.43 -6.14 6.28
CA ASN A 62 5.98 -7.47 6.69
C ASN A 62 6.42 -7.78 8.13
N GLU A 63 7.70 -7.61 8.46
CA GLU A 63 8.21 -7.79 9.82
C GLU A 63 7.42 -6.97 10.85
N PHE A 64 7.15 -5.70 10.56
CA PHE A 64 6.36 -4.85 11.45
C PHE A 64 4.93 -5.37 11.68
N LEU A 65 4.28 -5.86 10.62
CA LEU A 65 2.93 -6.44 10.72
C LEU A 65 2.90 -7.73 11.55
N TRP A 66 3.99 -8.50 11.51
CA TRP A 66 4.12 -9.78 12.20
C TRP A 66 4.80 -9.69 13.58
N SER A 67 5.32 -8.51 13.97
CA SER A 67 6.05 -8.27 15.23
C SER A 67 5.34 -8.77 16.49
N ASN A 68 4.03 -8.53 16.59
CA ASN A 68 3.19 -8.93 17.72
C ASN A 68 2.53 -10.32 17.53
N GLY A 69 2.97 -11.07 16.52
CA GLY A 69 2.41 -12.35 16.14
C GLY A 69 1.10 -12.27 15.35
N ILE A 70 0.52 -13.44 15.09
CA ILE A 70 -0.59 -13.59 14.14
C ILE A 70 -1.92 -12.95 14.58
N LYS A 71 -2.16 -12.89 15.90
CA LYS A 71 -3.43 -12.44 16.50
C LYS A 71 -3.47 -10.93 16.76
N ASN A 72 -2.37 -10.36 17.22
CA ASN A 72 -2.31 -9.02 17.82
C ASN A 72 -1.65 -8.00 16.90
N LEU A 73 -2.24 -7.76 15.74
CA LEU A 73 -1.71 -6.80 14.78
C LEU A 73 -1.63 -5.36 15.33
N PRO A 74 -0.66 -4.53 14.91
CA PRO A 74 -0.69 -3.09 15.16
C PRO A 74 -2.03 -2.47 14.70
N LYS A 75 -2.59 -1.55 15.51
CA LYS A 75 -3.90 -0.95 15.22
C LYS A 75 -3.90 -0.06 13.98
N ARG A 76 -2.80 0.67 13.79
CA ARG A 76 -2.52 1.59 12.69
C ARG A 76 -1.08 1.40 12.23
N VAL A 77 -0.83 1.68 10.95
CA VAL A 77 0.50 1.64 10.34
C VAL A 77 0.64 2.81 9.38
N ARG A 78 1.77 3.53 9.44
CA ARG A 78 2.11 4.55 8.45
C ARG A 78 2.90 3.86 7.34
N VAL A 79 2.41 3.99 6.11
CA VAL A 79 3.02 3.37 4.94
C VAL A 79 3.31 4.41 3.87
N ARG A 80 4.48 4.29 3.26
CA ARG A 80 4.84 4.98 2.03
C ARG A 80 4.48 4.10 0.86
N VAL A 81 3.61 4.60 -0.01
CA VAL A 81 3.20 3.90 -1.23
C VAL A 81 3.84 4.65 -2.39
N SER A 82 4.75 3.98 -3.10
CA SER A 82 5.49 4.54 -4.23
C SER A 82 5.15 3.80 -5.51
N ARG A 83 4.59 4.48 -6.51
CA ARG A 83 4.45 3.97 -7.87
C ARG A 83 5.72 4.29 -8.65
N ARG A 84 6.44 3.24 -9.08
CA ARG A 84 7.71 3.32 -9.81
C ARG A 84 7.57 2.69 -11.19
N ARG A 85 8.45 3.09 -12.12
CA ARG A 85 8.60 2.41 -13.41
C ARG A 85 9.29 1.08 -13.19
N ASN A 86 8.89 0.08 -13.97
CA ASN A 86 9.59 -1.19 -14.02
C ASN A 86 10.63 -1.12 -15.13
N ASP A 87 11.89 -1.38 -14.80
CA ASP A 87 13.02 -1.32 -15.73
C ASP A 87 13.31 -2.69 -16.39
N ASP A 88 12.58 -3.73 -15.97
CA ASP A 88 12.67 -5.08 -16.53
C ASP A 88 11.91 -5.16 -17.88
N GLU A 89 12.61 -5.55 -18.93
CA GLU A 89 12.09 -5.63 -20.31
C GLU A 89 10.99 -6.70 -20.47
N ASP A 90 11.01 -7.76 -19.64
CA ASP A 90 10.02 -8.85 -19.65
C ASP A 90 8.79 -8.57 -18.77
N ALA A 91 8.69 -7.35 -18.21
CA ALA A 91 7.61 -6.99 -17.32
C ALA A 91 6.25 -6.90 -18.03
N LYS A 92 5.26 -7.65 -17.51
CA LYS A 92 3.86 -7.59 -17.99
C LYS A 92 3.22 -6.21 -17.84
N GLU A 93 3.67 -5.41 -16.88
CA GLU A 93 3.12 -4.10 -16.56
C GLU A 93 4.26 -3.08 -16.45
N PRO A 94 4.12 -1.86 -17.02
CA PRO A 94 5.18 -0.86 -17.04
C PRO A 94 5.45 -0.22 -15.68
N MET A 95 4.55 -0.38 -14.70
CA MET A 95 4.65 0.22 -13.38
C MET A 95 4.28 -0.76 -12.29
N TYR A 96 5.02 -0.68 -11.20
CA TYR A 96 4.71 -1.40 -9.97
C TYR A 96 4.55 -0.43 -8.81
N THR A 97 3.82 -0.86 -7.79
CA THR A 97 3.72 -0.13 -6.54
C THR A 97 4.53 -0.82 -5.46
N LEU A 98 5.45 -0.09 -4.83
CA LEU A 98 6.19 -0.51 -3.65
C LEU A 98 5.54 0.08 -2.40
N VAL A 99 5.26 -0.75 -1.41
CA VAL A 99 4.71 -0.34 -0.11
C VAL A 99 5.76 -0.54 0.97
N GLN A 100 6.15 0.54 1.64
CA GLN A 100 7.17 0.56 2.68
C GLN A 100 6.58 1.00 4.01
N HIS A 101 7.18 0.55 5.11
CA HIS A 101 6.83 1.00 6.45
C HIS A 101 7.58 2.29 6.78
N ILE A 102 6.86 3.28 7.33
CA ILE A 102 7.47 4.45 7.94
C ILE A 102 7.35 4.30 9.45
N PRO A 103 8.45 4.16 10.19
CA PRO A 103 8.41 4.16 11.64
C PRO A 103 7.99 5.55 12.11
N VAL A 104 6.85 5.62 12.81
CA VAL A 104 6.35 6.83 13.46
C VAL A 104 6.04 6.51 14.91
N GLU A 105 6.34 7.44 15.80
CA GLU A 105 6.06 7.29 17.23
C GLU A 105 4.57 7.52 17.52
N ASP A 106 3.99 8.55 16.88
CA ASP A 106 2.57 8.89 17.03
C ASP A 106 1.86 9.05 15.67
N PHE A 107 0.54 8.79 15.68
CA PHE A 107 -0.34 8.90 14.52
C PHE A 107 -1.26 10.12 14.57
N SER A 108 -1.14 10.99 15.58
CA SER A 108 -1.93 12.22 15.66
C SER A 108 -1.54 13.19 14.55
N GLY A 109 -2.52 13.87 13.96
CA GLY A 109 -2.30 14.87 12.91
C GLY A 109 -1.79 14.35 11.56
N LEU A 110 -1.36 13.08 11.46
CA LEU A 110 -0.83 12.51 10.21
C LEU A 110 -1.92 12.29 9.17
N GLN A 111 -2.04 13.22 8.23
CA GLN A 111 -2.93 13.13 7.07
C GLN A 111 -2.28 12.41 5.90
N SER A 112 -3.04 12.16 4.83
CA SER A 112 -2.49 11.59 3.61
C SER A 112 -1.75 12.68 2.84
N GLU A 113 -0.47 12.48 2.58
CA GLU A 113 0.38 13.49 1.93
C GLU A 113 1.01 12.93 0.66
N VAL A 114 1.22 13.80 -0.32
CA VAL A 114 2.01 13.49 -1.51
C VAL A 114 3.45 13.82 -1.18
N VAL A 115 4.31 12.81 -1.18
CA VAL A 115 5.74 13.01 -0.94
C VAL A 115 6.36 13.29 -2.30
N ALA A 116 6.96 14.48 -2.45
CA ALA A 116 7.90 14.72 -3.52
C ALA A 116 9.13 13.86 -3.22
N ASN A 117 9.42 12.87 -4.06
CA ASN A 117 10.77 12.33 -4.07
C ASN A 117 11.61 13.36 -4.80
N GLU A 118 12.66 13.88 -4.15
CA GLU A 118 13.80 14.45 -4.87
C GLU A 118 14.41 13.39 -5.81
#